data_AF-A0A9W9UE19-F1
#
_entry.id   AF-A0A9W9UE19-F1
#
_cell.length_a   1.000
_cell.length_b   1.000
_cell.length_c   1.000
_cell.angle_alpha   90.00
_cell.angle_beta   90.00
_cell.angle_gamma   90.00
#
_symmetry.space_group_name_H-M   'P 1'
#
loop_
_entity.id
_entity.type
_entity.pdbx_description
1 polymer ?
#
loop_
_entity_poly.entity_id
_entity_poly.type
_entity_poly.pdbx_seq_one_letter_code
_entity_poly.pdbx_strand_id
1 'polypeptide(L)'
;MCKLKRQSSIADLSQAFELHDSVTPDTSMTTALPGGQKEPATGVSDKPEHLVRDRREQHYTANPLLQESKSLTAELLSLLPSRDVAALLVDTYFDRIHWFTLIFHQQDFRENWKKLYDYIPGSTEAASPHPHPGMVSTFLVVIAIALQYAGSHRKLVLRSHNVDLSALKENILALIRSKLLEIVSFQSIEAVQTCVLLGTYYLYHGSPSLAWPVCGCGLRLAQALKLHRRLPTTGPISQQLQGQIETRKRCWWAIYEIETFCSISYGYPHGIVDTDCNVELLNPLATSGGQPPP
;
A
#
# COMPACT_ATOMS: atom_id res chain seq x y z
N MET A 1 -63.49 -3.42 -2.20
CA MET A 1 -62.41 -3.75 -1.24
C MET A 1 -61.07 -3.64 -1.95
N CYS A 2 -60.03 -2.95 -1.50
CA CYS A 2 -59.88 -1.70 -0.76
C CYS A 2 -58.52 -1.15 -1.24
N LYS A 3 -58.47 0.10 -1.72
CA LYS A 3 -57.22 0.81 -2.09
C LYS A 3 -56.65 1.46 -0.83
N LEU A 4 -55.36 1.28 -0.53
CA LEU A 4 -54.57 2.16 0.35
C LEU A 4 -53.20 2.39 -0.32
N LYS A 5 -52.99 3.55 -0.97
CA LYS A 5 -52.48 4.83 -0.45
C LYS A 5 -50.98 4.82 -0.16
N ARG A 6 -50.24 5.23 -1.19
CA ARG A 6 -48.87 5.73 -1.15
C ARG A 6 -48.94 7.21 -0.75
N GLN A 7 -48.67 7.57 0.50
CA GLN A 7 -48.58 8.97 0.95
C GLN A 7 -47.54 9.13 2.07
N SER A 8 -46.69 10.15 1.88
CA SER A 8 -45.92 10.91 2.87
C SER A 8 -44.63 10.32 3.47
N SER A 9 -43.48 10.72 2.92
CA SER A 9 -42.18 10.69 3.61
C SER A 9 -41.36 11.98 3.39
N ILE A 10 -42.01 13.07 2.98
CA ILE A 10 -41.36 14.39 2.77
C ILE A 10 -41.78 15.41 3.83
N ALA A 11 -42.81 15.13 4.63
CA ALA A 11 -43.29 16.05 5.67
C ALA A 11 -42.52 15.95 7.01
N ASP A 12 -41.77 14.87 7.26
CA ASP A 12 -40.99 14.70 8.51
C ASP A 12 -39.56 15.25 8.44
N LEU A 13 -39.08 15.67 7.26
CA LEU A 13 -37.75 16.28 7.12
C LEU A 13 -37.77 17.80 7.33
N SER A 14 -38.89 18.48 7.08
CA SER A 14 -38.98 19.93 7.31
C SER A 14 -39.03 20.30 8.79
N GLN A 15 -39.61 19.44 9.63
CA GLN A 15 -39.69 19.67 11.09
C GLN A 15 -38.35 19.39 11.82
N ALA A 16 -37.43 18.67 11.17
CA ALA A 16 -36.10 18.39 11.72
C ALA A 16 -35.08 19.54 11.50
N PHE A 17 -35.39 20.51 10.64
CA PHE A 17 -34.52 21.66 10.35
C PHE A 17 -34.95 22.98 11.05
N GLU A 18 -36.06 22.99 11.80
CA GLU A 18 -36.59 24.20 12.47
C GLU A 18 -36.10 24.40 13.93
N LEU A 19 -35.03 23.72 14.36
CA LEU A 19 -34.53 23.80 15.74
C LEU A 19 -33.12 24.39 15.90
N HIS A 20 -32.62 25.15 14.92
CA HIS A 20 -31.29 25.77 15.00
C HIS A 20 -31.22 27.27 14.68
N ASP A 21 -32.27 28.03 14.99
CA ASP A 21 -32.15 29.50 15.09
C ASP A 21 -32.05 29.93 16.56
N SER A 22 -30.91 29.61 17.18
CA SER A 22 -30.49 30.26 18.42
C SER A 22 -29.62 31.47 18.08
N VAL A 23 -30.09 32.66 18.44
CA VAL A 23 -29.35 33.92 18.33
C VAL A 23 -27.99 33.79 19.02
N THR A 24 -26.89 33.88 18.25
CA THR A 24 -25.52 33.96 18.78
C THR A 24 -25.25 35.34 19.39
N PRO A 25 -24.73 35.44 20.63
CA PRO A 25 -24.26 36.71 21.16
C PRO A 25 -22.91 37.10 20.54
N ASP A 26 -22.77 38.38 20.21
CA ASP A 26 -21.54 38.98 19.65
C ASP A 26 -20.34 38.72 20.57
N THR A 27 -19.48 37.79 20.16
CA THR A 27 -18.16 37.62 20.75
C THR A 27 -17.11 37.42 19.65
N SER A 28 -16.30 38.48 19.49
CA SER A 28 -14.94 38.54 18.93
C SER A 28 -14.49 37.40 18.01
N MET A 29 -14.47 37.69 16.70
CA MET A 29 -13.84 36.88 15.65
C MET A 29 -12.39 36.54 16.00
N THR A 30 -12.12 35.27 16.32
CA THR A 30 -10.75 34.74 16.43
C THR A 30 -10.34 34.17 15.07
N THR A 31 -9.43 34.84 14.38
CA THR A 31 -8.85 34.38 13.11
C THR A 31 -7.84 33.25 13.31
N ALA A 32 -8.05 32.12 12.63
CA ALA A 32 -7.22 30.90 12.69
C ALA A 32 -5.96 30.95 11.80
N LEU A 33 -5.23 32.06 11.81
CA LEU A 33 -3.96 32.23 11.09
C LEU A 33 -2.97 32.99 12.00
N PRO A 34 -1.87 32.37 12.46
CA PRO A 34 -0.88 33.08 13.24
C PRO A 34 0.07 33.85 12.31
N GLY A 35 0.04 35.18 12.41
CA GLY A 35 1.09 36.06 11.90
C GLY A 35 0.74 36.79 10.61
N GLY A 36 0.09 37.94 10.74
CA GLY A 36 -0.05 38.87 9.61
C GLY A 36 -1.09 39.96 9.85
N GLN A 37 -0.87 40.86 10.81
CA GLN A 37 -1.56 42.15 10.83
C GLN A 37 -0.57 43.26 10.50
N LYS A 38 -0.82 43.94 9.38
CA LYS A 38 -0.29 45.26 9.06
C LYS A 38 -1.30 46.30 9.54
N GLU A 39 -0.81 47.34 10.21
CA GLU A 39 -1.09 48.78 10.04
C GLU A 39 -0.73 49.55 11.32
N PRO A 40 -0.62 50.90 11.32
CA PRO A 40 0.24 51.77 10.50
C PRO A 40 1.22 52.58 11.38
N ALA A 41 2.05 53.41 10.74
CA ALA A 41 3.20 54.10 11.33
C ALA A 41 2.88 55.24 12.34
N THR A 42 3.67 55.30 13.42
CA THR A 42 4.07 56.54 14.12
C THR A 42 5.47 56.35 14.72
N GLY A 43 6.34 57.36 14.59
CA GLY A 43 7.79 57.21 14.65
C GLY A 43 8.50 57.40 16.00
N VAL A 44 9.82 57.64 15.85
CA VAL A 44 10.84 58.18 16.79
C VAL A 44 11.88 57.17 17.34
N SER A 45 13.08 57.23 16.72
CA SER A 45 14.45 57.37 17.27
C SER A 45 15.17 56.26 18.08
N ASP A 46 16.34 55.87 17.51
CA ASP A 46 17.68 55.68 18.11
C ASP A 46 18.03 54.57 19.12
N LYS A 47 18.73 53.52 18.62
CA LYS A 47 20.14 53.11 18.89
C LYS A 47 20.32 51.58 18.75
N PRO A 48 21.46 51.09 18.21
CA PRO A 48 21.71 49.65 18.09
C PRO A 48 22.48 49.12 19.30
N GLU A 49 21.85 48.26 20.11
CA GLU A 49 22.55 47.45 21.10
C GLU A 49 22.92 46.08 20.55
N HIS A 50 24.16 45.71 20.86
CA HIS A 50 24.92 44.59 20.35
C HIS A 50 24.50 43.31 21.08
N LEU A 51 23.57 42.53 20.52
CA LEU A 51 23.25 41.19 21.04
C LEU A 51 23.89 40.11 20.17
N VAL A 52 24.97 39.56 20.72
CA VAL A 52 25.66 38.34 20.30
C VAL A 52 24.61 37.25 20.14
N ARG A 53 24.38 36.84 18.89
CA ARG A 53 23.45 35.77 18.54
C ARG A 53 24.15 34.45 18.83
N ASP A 54 23.87 33.92 20.02
CA ASP A 54 24.33 32.61 20.46
C ASP A 54 23.90 31.56 19.42
N ARG A 55 24.89 30.99 18.73
CA ARG A 55 24.70 30.00 17.68
C ARG A 55 24.30 28.71 18.36
N ARG A 56 22.99 28.54 18.63
CA ARG A 56 22.41 27.25 19.03
C ARG A 56 22.94 26.18 18.09
N GLU A 57 23.76 25.29 18.62
CA GLU A 57 24.15 24.04 17.99
C GLU A 57 22.87 23.31 17.60
N GLN A 58 22.65 23.18 16.29
CA GLN A 58 21.59 22.33 15.76
C GLN A 58 22.01 20.89 16.05
N HIS A 59 21.59 20.36 17.19
CA HIS A 59 21.58 18.94 17.44
C HIS A 59 20.82 18.26 16.29
N TYR A 60 21.52 17.46 15.48
CA TYR A 60 20.93 16.61 14.46
C TYR A 60 20.02 15.57 15.13
N THR A 61 18.76 15.94 15.41
CA THR A 61 17.74 14.95 15.77
C THR A 61 17.45 14.11 14.53
N ALA A 62 17.64 12.79 14.65
CA ALA A 62 17.32 11.86 13.58
C ALA A 62 15.87 12.05 13.10
N ASN A 63 15.64 12.04 11.79
CA ASN A 63 14.31 12.22 11.20
C ASN A 63 13.37 11.09 11.71
N PRO A 64 12.27 11.40 12.41
CA PRO A 64 11.36 10.41 12.99
C PRO A 64 10.85 9.37 11.98
N LEU A 65 10.52 9.80 10.75
CA LEU A 65 10.04 8.91 9.68
C LEU A 65 11.10 7.88 9.23
N LEU A 66 12.38 8.27 9.24
CA LEU A 66 13.47 7.36 8.92
C LEU A 66 13.70 6.34 10.04
N GLN A 67 13.44 6.73 11.29
CA GLN A 67 13.58 5.83 12.43
C GLN A 67 12.44 4.80 12.49
N GLU A 68 11.20 5.24 12.26
CA GLU A 68 10.02 4.36 12.11
C GLU A 68 10.24 3.35 10.98
N SER A 69 10.68 3.83 9.81
CA SER A 69 11.01 2.97 8.66
C SER A 69 12.06 1.90 8.99
N LYS A 70 13.13 2.25 9.73
CA LYS A 70 14.15 1.29 10.16
C LYS A 70 13.59 0.25 11.15
N SER A 71 12.79 0.69 12.12
CA SER A 71 12.17 -0.21 13.10
C SER A 71 11.26 -1.22 12.42
N LEU A 72 10.35 -0.76 11.56
CA LEU A 72 9.46 -1.62 10.80
C LEU A 72 10.24 -2.59 9.92
N THR A 73 11.28 -2.10 9.22
CA THR A 73 12.12 -2.95 8.37
C THR A 73 12.77 -4.07 9.18
N ALA A 74 13.31 -3.77 10.37
CA ALA A 74 13.91 -4.77 11.24
C ALA A 74 12.89 -5.82 11.72
N GLU A 75 11.69 -5.40 12.12
CA GLU A 75 10.59 -6.30 12.49
C GLU A 75 10.22 -7.22 11.33
N LEU A 76 10.07 -6.68 10.11
CA LEU A 76 9.74 -7.46 8.91
C LEU A 76 10.86 -8.46 8.56
N LEU A 77 12.12 -8.02 8.59
CA LEU A 77 13.28 -8.88 8.28
C LEU A 77 13.43 -10.05 9.26
N SER A 78 12.96 -9.90 10.50
CA SER A 78 13.01 -10.97 11.51
C SER A 78 12.17 -12.21 11.15
N LEU A 79 11.18 -12.06 10.26
CA LEU A 79 10.32 -13.14 9.79
C LEU A 79 10.79 -13.78 8.48
N LEU A 80 11.94 -13.35 7.92
CA LEU A 80 12.45 -13.96 6.70
C LEU A 80 12.84 -15.43 6.96
N PRO A 81 12.35 -16.39 6.15
CA PRO A 81 12.83 -17.75 6.22
C PRO A 81 14.25 -17.84 5.64
N SER A 82 14.89 -19.01 5.78
CA SER A 82 16.16 -19.27 5.11
C SER A 82 16.04 -19.09 3.59
N ARG A 83 17.15 -18.78 2.92
CA ARG A 83 17.16 -18.48 1.48
C ARG A 83 16.62 -19.64 0.63
N ASP A 84 16.93 -20.87 1.00
CA ASP A 84 16.46 -22.08 0.30
C ASP A 84 14.94 -22.27 0.44
N VAL A 85 14.42 -22.04 1.66
CA VAL A 85 12.99 -22.08 1.94
C VAL A 85 12.27 -20.98 1.17
N ALA A 86 12.82 -19.76 1.14
CA ALA A 86 12.29 -18.66 0.34
C ALA A 86 12.25 -18.99 -1.16
N ALA A 87 13.32 -19.57 -1.71
CA ALA A 87 13.36 -19.94 -3.12
C ALA A 87 12.21 -20.92 -3.47
N LEU A 88 12.04 -21.97 -2.67
CA LEU A 88 10.97 -22.96 -2.85
C LEU A 88 9.57 -22.33 -2.73
N LEU A 89 9.38 -21.38 -1.81
CA LEU A 89 8.10 -20.70 -1.61
C LEU A 89 7.80 -19.69 -2.72
N VAL A 90 8.80 -18.98 -3.23
CA VAL A 90 8.64 -18.11 -4.41
C VAL A 90 8.21 -18.94 -5.62
N ASP A 91 8.85 -20.09 -5.87
CA ASP A 91 8.42 -20.99 -6.94
C ASP A 91 6.99 -21.47 -6.73
N THR A 92 6.63 -21.79 -5.48
CA THR A 92 5.25 -22.16 -5.12
C THR A 92 4.23 -21.07 -5.38
N TYR A 93 4.57 -19.82 -5.11
CA TYR A 93 3.70 -18.71 -5.42
C TYR A 93 3.44 -18.58 -6.92
N PHE A 94 4.51 -18.59 -7.74
CA PHE A 94 4.37 -18.43 -9.18
C PHE A 94 3.67 -19.62 -9.84
N ASP A 95 3.89 -20.85 -9.36
CA ASP A 95 3.27 -22.05 -9.93
C ASP A 95 1.77 -22.17 -9.61
N ARG A 96 1.33 -21.68 -8.43
CA ARG A 96 0.00 -21.98 -7.89
C ARG A 96 -0.94 -20.78 -7.87
N ILE A 97 -0.41 -19.56 -7.78
CA ILE A 97 -1.20 -18.36 -7.50
C ILE A 97 -1.05 -17.29 -8.58
N HIS A 98 0.19 -17.02 -9.04
CA HIS A 98 0.45 -15.88 -9.91
C HIS A 98 -0.34 -15.89 -11.22
N TRP A 99 -0.65 -17.07 -11.77
CA TRP A 99 -1.37 -17.20 -13.04
C TRP A 99 -2.75 -16.53 -13.05
N PHE A 100 -3.42 -16.41 -11.90
CA PHE A 100 -4.71 -15.71 -11.82
C PHE A 100 -4.60 -14.33 -11.18
N THR A 101 -3.64 -14.07 -10.28
CA THR A 101 -3.49 -12.72 -9.68
C THR A 101 -2.73 -11.75 -10.59
N LEU A 102 -1.81 -12.26 -11.42
CA LEU A 102 -0.99 -11.54 -12.43
C LEU A 102 -0.29 -10.25 -11.95
N ILE A 103 -0.18 -10.07 -10.64
CA ILE A 103 0.18 -8.80 -9.99
C ILE A 103 1.64 -8.37 -10.20
N PHE A 104 2.53 -9.33 -10.48
CA PHE A 104 3.95 -9.09 -10.66
C PHE A 104 4.39 -9.24 -12.11
N HIS A 105 5.36 -8.42 -12.53
CA HIS A 105 6.26 -8.81 -13.61
C HIS A 105 7.18 -9.91 -13.07
N GLN A 106 7.02 -11.13 -13.58
CA GLN A 106 7.61 -12.33 -12.97
C GLN A 106 9.13 -12.29 -12.95
N GLN A 107 9.77 -11.85 -14.03
CA GLN A 107 11.23 -11.76 -14.12
C GLN A 107 11.79 -10.81 -13.05
N ASP A 108 11.25 -9.59 -12.98
CA ASP A 108 11.70 -8.57 -12.04
C ASP A 108 11.55 -9.05 -10.60
N PHE A 109 10.42 -9.66 -10.25
CA PHE A 109 10.22 -10.18 -8.90
C PHE A 109 11.25 -11.27 -8.58
N ARG A 110 11.46 -12.23 -9.49
CA ARG A 110 12.40 -13.37 -9.33
C ARG A 110 13.85 -12.92 -9.21
N GLU A 111 14.21 -11.79 -9.80
CA GLU A 111 15.54 -11.18 -9.65
C GLU A 111 15.65 -10.35 -8.37
N ASN A 112 14.61 -9.58 -8.01
CA ASN A 112 14.66 -8.61 -6.92
C ASN A 112 14.56 -9.24 -5.53
N TRP A 113 13.78 -10.32 -5.33
CA TRP A 113 13.65 -10.89 -3.98
C TRP A 113 14.99 -11.41 -3.43
N LYS A 114 15.89 -11.86 -4.33
CA LYS A 114 17.22 -12.36 -3.94
C LYS A 114 18.05 -11.27 -3.27
N LYS A 115 17.87 -10.02 -3.70
CA LYS A 115 18.58 -8.85 -3.16
C LYS A 115 18.20 -8.59 -1.71
N LEU A 116 16.98 -8.95 -1.26
CA LEU A 116 16.54 -8.80 0.13
C LEU A 116 17.46 -9.53 1.12
N TYR A 117 18.00 -10.68 0.70
CA TYR A 117 18.89 -11.49 1.51
C TYR A 117 20.32 -10.93 1.61
N ASP A 118 20.71 -10.05 0.70
CA ASP A 118 22.02 -9.39 0.72
C ASP A 118 22.09 -8.29 1.80
N TYR A 119 20.94 -7.91 2.40
CA TYR A 119 20.82 -6.88 3.44
C TYR A 119 20.76 -7.42 4.88
N ILE A 120 20.74 -8.73 5.09
CA ILE A 120 20.63 -9.31 6.44
C ILE A 120 21.95 -9.05 7.20
N PRO A 121 21.93 -8.43 8.40
CA PRO A 121 23.15 -8.01 9.10
C PRO A 121 24.12 -9.18 9.34
N GLY A 122 25.32 -9.07 8.77
CA GLY A 122 26.36 -10.11 8.71
C GLY A 122 27.29 -9.95 7.50
N SER A 123 26.83 -9.24 6.47
CA SER A 123 27.61 -8.75 5.33
C SER A 123 27.92 -7.25 5.51
N THR A 124 29.22 -6.96 5.55
CA THR A 124 29.95 -5.69 5.47
C THR A 124 29.19 -4.34 5.50
N GLU A 125 29.67 -3.50 6.40
CA GLU A 125 29.30 -2.12 6.77
C GLU A 125 28.73 -1.16 5.69
N ALA A 126 27.64 -0.50 6.10
CA ALA A 126 27.47 0.96 6.13
C ALA A 126 27.19 1.79 4.86
N ALA A 127 26.94 1.24 3.67
CA ALA A 127 26.63 2.07 2.50
C ALA A 127 25.34 1.74 1.73
N SER A 128 24.69 0.60 1.99
CA SER A 128 23.50 0.21 1.23
C SER A 128 22.22 0.75 1.87
N PRO A 129 21.32 1.42 1.11
CA PRO A 129 20.00 1.79 1.62
C PRO A 129 19.27 0.53 2.09
N HIS A 130 18.70 0.56 3.29
CA HIS A 130 17.92 -0.56 3.83
C HIS A 130 16.80 -0.93 2.85
N PRO A 131 16.38 -2.20 2.76
CA PRO A 131 15.32 -2.59 1.86
C PRO A 131 14.04 -1.83 2.23
N HIS A 132 13.33 -1.33 1.22
CA HIS A 132 12.11 -0.56 1.42
C HIS A 132 11.05 -1.41 2.15
N PRO A 133 10.39 -0.92 3.21
CA PRO A 133 9.42 -1.70 3.99
C PRO A 133 8.35 -2.37 3.13
N GLY A 134 7.77 -1.63 2.17
CA GLY A 134 6.77 -2.17 1.25
C GLY A 134 7.25 -3.39 0.45
N MET A 135 8.52 -3.42 0.06
CA MET A 135 9.12 -4.55 -0.67
C MET A 135 9.23 -5.79 0.22
N VAL A 136 9.71 -5.61 1.45
CA VAL A 136 9.82 -6.71 2.43
C VAL A 136 8.42 -7.21 2.79
N SER A 137 7.45 -6.31 3.02
CA SER A 137 6.05 -6.66 3.27
C SER A 137 5.43 -7.48 2.15
N THR A 138 5.60 -7.04 0.90
CA THR A 138 5.09 -7.75 -0.28
C THR A 138 5.68 -9.15 -0.38
N PHE A 139 7.00 -9.25 -0.18
CA PHE A 139 7.69 -10.53 -0.20
C PHE A 139 7.17 -11.47 0.90
N LEU A 140 7.01 -10.99 2.13
CA LEU A 140 6.48 -11.79 3.23
C LEU A 140 5.05 -12.27 2.94
N VAL A 141 4.17 -11.42 2.41
CA VAL A 141 2.82 -11.86 2.04
C VAL A 141 2.85 -12.94 0.95
N VAL A 142 3.76 -12.83 -0.04
CA VAL A 142 4.01 -13.89 -1.03
C VAL A 142 4.40 -15.20 -0.35
N ILE A 143 5.31 -15.16 0.63
CA ILE A 143 5.72 -16.32 1.43
C ILE A 143 4.53 -16.93 2.19
N ALA A 144 3.70 -16.11 2.84
CA ALA A 144 2.53 -16.59 3.58
C ALA A 144 1.49 -17.26 2.66
N ILE A 145 1.21 -16.66 1.51
CA ILE A 145 0.30 -17.24 0.50
C ILE A 145 0.90 -18.55 -0.04
N ALA A 146 2.19 -18.60 -0.35
CA ALA A 146 2.85 -19.82 -0.80
C ALA A 146 2.75 -20.95 0.24
N LEU A 147 2.94 -20.65 1.52
CA LEU A 147 2.79 -21.62 2.62
C LEU A 147 1.37 -22.18 2.68
N GLN A 148 0.36 -21.33 2.48
CA GLN A 148 -1.06 -21.72 2.46
C GLN A 148 -1.35 -22.71 1.33
N TYR A 149 -0.81 -22.47 0.13
CA TYR A 149 -1.13 -23.24 -1.09
C TYR A 149 -0.08 -24.29 -1.47
N ALA A 150 0.95 -24.51 -0.65
CA ALA A 150 1.95 -25.55 -0.87
C ALA A 150 1.31 -26.95 -0.87
N GLY A 151 1.64 -27.74 -1.92
CA GLY A 151 1.22 -29.14 -2.03
C GLY A 151 1.96 -30.06 -1.06
N SER A 152 1.46 -31.30 -0.89
CA SER A 152 1.98 -32.27 0.10
C SER A 152 3.49 -32.53 -0.02
N HIS A 153 4.01 -32.66 -1.25
CA HIS A 153 5.44 -32.87 -1.48
C HIS A 153 6.28 -31.68 -1.03
N ARG A 154 5.92 -30.45 -1.42
CA ARG A 154 6.66 -29.24 -1.01
C ARG A 154 6.56 -29.01 0.50
N LYS A 155 5.42 -29.31 1.13
CA LYS A 155 5.27 -29.27 2.59
C LYS A 155 6.23 -30.24 3.30
N LEU A 156 6.47 -31.42 2.73
CA LEU A 156 7.45 -32.37 3.27
C LEU A 156 8.87 -31.81 3.21
N VAL A 157 9.27 -31.25 2.07
CA VAL A 157 10.58 -30.61 1.89
C VAL A 157 10.75 -29.42 2.84
N LEU A 158 9.73 -28.58 3.00
CA LEU A 158 9.79 -27.44 3.93
C LEU A 158 9.93 -27.90 5.39
N ARG A 159 9.30 -29.02 5.77
CA ARG A 159 9.45 -29.61 7.11
C ARG A 159 10.85 -30.16 7.36
N SER A 160 11.55 -30.68 6.33
CA SER A 160 12.94 -31.11 6.50
C SER A 160 13.91 -29.94 6.78
N HIS A 161 13.49 -28.70 6.50
CA HIS A 161 14.22 -27.49 6.92
C HIS A 161 13.85 -27.02 8.35
N ASN A 162 13.15 -27.83 9.14
CA ASN A 162 12.70 -27.51 10.51
C ASN A 162 11.84 -26.23 10.60
N VAL A 163 11.10 -25.89 9.54
CA VAL A 163 10.20 -24.73 9.53
C VAL A 163 8.81 -25.14 10.00
N ASP A 164 8.30 -24.50 11.06
CA ASP A 164 6.88 -24.56 11.38
C ASP A 164 6.10 -23.69 10.38
N LEU A 165 5.51 -24.35 9.40
CA LEU A 165 4.79 -23.71 8.29
C LEU A 165 3.59 -22.91 8.77
N SER A 166 2.89 -23.40 9.81
CA SER A 166 1.70 -22.73 10.31
C SER A 166 2.09 -21.51 11.12
N ALA A 167 3.05 -21.66 12.05
CA ALA A 167 3.52 -20.55 12.85
C ALA A 167 4.12 -19.44 12.00
N LEU A 168 4.97 -19.76 11.02
CA LEU A 168 5.57 -18.77 10.13
C LEU A 168 4.51 -17.98 9.35
N LYS A 169 3.53 -18.68 8.76
CA LYS A 169 2.43 -18.05 8.02
C LYS A 169 1.61 -17.12 8.91
N GLU A 170 1.17 -17.59 10.08
CA GLU A 170 0.35 -16.80 10.99
C GLU A 170 1.13 -15.59 11.55
N ASN A 171 2.41 -15.74 11.89
CA ASN A 171 3.26 -14.65 12.34
C ASN A 171 3.42 -13.55 11.27
N ILE A 172 3.63 -13.95 10.01
CA ILE A 172 3.71 -13.01 8.89
C ILE A 172 2.38 -12.25 8.74
N LEU A 173 1.25 -12.97 8.65
CA LEU A 173 -0.05 -12.34 8.44
C LEU A 173 -0.42 -11.41 9.61
N ALA A 174 -0.11 -11.82 10.84
CA ALA A 174 -0.34 -11.00 12.03
C ALA A 174 0.48 -9.71 12.02
N LEU A 175 1.78 -9.78 11.67
CA LEU A 175 2.65 -8.61 11.59
C LEU A 175 2.23 -7.65 10.49
N ILE A 176 1.97 -8.15 9.28
CA ILE A 176 1.53 -7.31 8.16
C ILE A 176 0.19 -6.65 8.48
N ARG A 177 -0.74 -7.38 9.12
CA ARG A 177 -2.04 -6.84 9.54
C ARG A 177 -1.88 -5.73 10.57
N SER A 178 -1.01 -5.91 11.58
CA SER A 178 -0.81 -4.89 12.63
C SER A 178 -0.08 -3.65 12.11
N LYS A 179 0.79 -3.80 11.11
CA LYS A 179 1.60 -2.72 10.51
C LYS A 179 1.04 -2.17 9.21
N LEU A 180 -0.17 -2.57 8.79
CA LEU A 180 -0.70 -2.22 7.47
C LEU A 180 -0.72 -0.71 7.21
N LEU A 181 -1.17 0.08 8.18
CA LEU A 181 -1.23 1.54 8.04
C LEU A 181 0.16 2.18 7.89
N GLU A 182 1.15 1.65 8.60
CA GLU A 182 2.54 2.08 8.48
C GLU A 182 3.10 1.72 7.10
N ILE A 183 2.82 0.50 6.61
CA ILE A 183 3.24 0.02 5.27
C ILE A 183 2.64 0.89 4.15
N VAL A 184 1.35 1.22 4.21
CA VAL A 184 0.70 2.05 3.17
C VAL A 184 1.16 3.50 3.19
N SER A 185 1.64 4.01 4.34
CA SER A 185 2.13 5.38 4.47
C SER A 185 3.36 5.67 3.59
N PHE A 186 4.15 4.64 3.26
CA PHE A 186 5.31 4.74 2.37
C PHE A 186 4.95 5.00 0.90
N GLN A 187 3.67 4.89 0.53
CA GLN A 187 3.18 5.21 -0.80
C GLN A 187 4.01 4.57 -1.93
N SER A 188 4.16 3.25 -1.88
CA SER A 188 4.92 2.46 -2.86
C SER A 188 4.00 1.54 -3.66
N ILE A 189 4.44 1.10 -4.84
CA ILE A 189 3.70 0.10 -5.63
C ILE A 189 3.62 -1.20 -4.83
N GLU A 190 4.68 -1.56 -4.12
CA GLU A 190 4.76 -2.73 -3.26
C GLU A 190 3.74 -2.65 -2.11
N ALA A 191 3.50 -1.47 -1.54
CA ALA A 191 2.43 -1.31 -0.55
C ALA A 191 1.03 -1.56 -1.15
N VAL A 192 0.78 -1.15 -2.40
CA VAL A 192 -0.45 -1.53 -3.13
C VAL A 192 -0.51 -3.04 -3.34
N GLN A 193 0.59 -3.65 -3.79
CA GLN A 193 0.67 -5.09 -4.02
C GLN A 193 0.44 -5.90 -2.73
N THR A 194 0.97 -5.41 -1.60
CA THR A 194 0.71 -5.97 -0.27
C THR A 194 -0.79 -5.94 0.05
N CYS A 195 -1.46 -4.82 -0.21
CA CYS A 195 -2.92 -4.70 0.01
C CYS A 195 -3.70 -5.66 -0.89
N VAL A 196 -3.36 -5.75 -2.18
CA VAL A 196 -4.03 -6.67 -3.12
C VAL A 196 -3.86 -8.11 -2.65
N LEU A 197 -2.63 -8.54 -2.35
CA LEU A 197 -2.35 -9.91 -1.91
C LEU A 197 -3.04 -10.26 -0.60
N LEU A 198 -2.99 -9.36 0.39
CA LEU A 198 -3.60 -9.57 1.70
C LEU A 198 -5.13 -9.54 1.62
N GLY A 199 -5.70 -8.59 0.86
CA GLY A 199 -7.15 -8.50 0.62
C GLY A 199 -7.67 -9.74 -0.10
N THR A 200 -6.94 -10.20 -1.13
CA THR A 200 -7.22 -11.45 -1.85
C THR A 200 -7.17 -12.67 -0.94
N TYR A 201 -6.19 -12.74 -0.03
CA TYR A 201 -6.12 -13.80 0.98
C TYR A 201 -7.37 -13.78 1.88
N TYR A 202 -7.74 -12.62 2.44
CA TYR A 202 -8.93 -12.54 3.29
C TYR A 202 -10.22 -12.87 2.55
N LEU A 203 -10.33 -12.46 1.29
CA LEU A 203 -11.48 -12.77 0.44
C LEU A 203 -11.67 -14.28 0.32
N TYR A 204 -10.65 -15.00 -0.15
CA TYR A 204 -10.75 -16.44 -0.42
C TYR A 204 -10.80 -17.30 0.85
N HIS A 205 -10.40 -16.75 2.00
CA HIS A 205 -10.49 -17.40 3.30
C HIS A 205 -11.68 -16.93 4.15
N GLY A 206 -12.71 -16.32 3.53
CA GLY A 206 -13.99 -16.07 4.18
C GLY A 206 -13.99 -14.95 5.21
N SER A 207 -13.13 -13.95 5.04
CA SER A 207 -13.00 -12.77 5.91
C SER A 207 -13.34 -11.47 5.16
N PRO A 208 -14.57 -11.29 4.64
CA PRO A 208 -14.96 -10.12 3.85
C PRO A 208 -14.81 -8.80 4.59
N SER A 209 -15.04 -8.81 5.91
CA SER A 209 -14.89 -7.65 6.78
C SER A 209 -13.44 -7.14 6.88
N LEU A 210 -12.46 -7.98 6.55
CA LEU A 210 -11.06 -7.59 6.41
C LEU A 210 -10.68 -7.35 4.95
N ALA A 211 -11.17 -8.18 4.03
CA ALA A 211 -10.86 -8.09 2.60
C ALA A 211 -11.22 -6.71 2.03
N TRP A 212 -12.46 -6.27 2.24
CA TRP A 212 -12.96 -5.03 1.65
C TRP A 212 -12.21 -3.77 2.12
N PRO A 213 -12.00 -3.54 3.43
CA PRO A 213 -11.21 -2.39 3.88
C PRO A 213 -9.77 -2.40 3.40
N VAL A 214 -9.12 -3.57 3.34
CA VAL A 214 -7.74 -3.70 2.86
C VAL A 214 -7.66 -3.38 1.37
N CYS A 215 -8.60 -3.88 0.57
CA CYS A 215 -8.73 -3.53 -0.85
C CYS A 215 -8.97 -2.03 -1.04
N GLY A 216 -9.90 -1.43 -0.30
CA GLY A 216 -10.16 0.02 -0.38
C GLY A 216 -8.93 0.87 -0.01
N CYS A 217 -8.11 0.44 0.94
CA CYS A 217 -6.81 1.07 1.23
C CYS A 217 -5.85 0.95 0.03
N GLY A 218 -5.71 -0.24 -0.54
CA GLY A 218 -4.90 -0.47 -1.74
C GLY A 218 -5.36 0.37 -2.94
N LEU A 219 -6.67 0.48 -3.15
CA LEU A 219 -7.27 1.26 -4.24
C LEU A 219 -6.96 2.76 -4.10
N ARG A 220 -7.19 3.34 -2.92
CA ARG A 220 -6.87 4.75 -2.66
C ARG A 220 -5.38 5.03 -2.87
N LEU A 221 -4.52 4.11 -2.43
CA LEU A 221 -3.09 4.25 -2.66
C LEU A 221 -2.71 4.13 -4.15
N ALA A 222 -3.31 3.18 -4.88
CA ALA A 222 -3.10 3.05 -6.33
C ALA A 222 -3.55 4.31 -7.09
N GLN A 223 -4.65 4.92 -6.65
CA GLN A 223 -5.14 6.19 -7.18
C GLN A 223 -4.17 7.33 -6.88
N ALA A 224 -3.68 7.45 -5.65
CA ALA A 224 -2.67 8.44 -5.25
C ALA A 224 -1.38 8.32 -6.09
N LEU A 225 -0.96 7.09 -6.40
CA LEU A 225 0.19 6.80 -7.27
C LEU A 225 -0.10 6.92 -8.77
N LYS A 226 -1.33 7.32 -9.13
CA LYS A 226 -1.81 7.45 -10.51
C LYS A 226 -1.63 6.17 -11.32
N LEU A 227 -1.81 5.00 -10.69
CA LEU A 227 -1.73 3.71 -11.39
C LEU A 227 -2.89 3.52 -12.36
N HIS A 228 -4.04 4.13 -12.07
CA HIS A 228 -5.23 4.22 -12.93
C HIS A 228 -5.04 5.07 -14.20
N ARG A 229 -3.86 5.69 -14.36
CA ARG A 229 -3.55 6.53 -15.51
C ARG A 229 -2.40 5.96 -16.32
N ARG A 230 -2.50 6.09 -17.65
CA ARG A 230 -1.40 5.83 -18.58
C ARG A 230 -0.19 6.68 -18.20
N LEU A 231 0.98 6.04 -18.14
CA LEU A 231 2.24 6.75 -17.94
C LEU A 231 2.56 7.57 -19.20
N PRO A 232 2.74 8.90 -19.12
CA PRO A 232 3.15 9.69 -20.28
C PRO A 232 4.59 9.33 -20.65
N THR A 233 4.79 8.74 -21.83
CA THR A 233 6.13 8.44 -22.36
C THR A 233 6.42 9.36 -23.54
N THR A 234 7.49 10.15 -23.45
CA THR A 234 8.02 10.93 -24.56
C THR A 234 9.31 10.28 -25.07
N GLY A 235 9.32 9.86 -26.34
CA GLY A 235 10.50 9.25 -26.97
C GLY A 235 10.63 7.73 -26.80
N PRO A 236 11.80 7.16 -27.15
CA PRO A 236 12.03 5.72 -27.13
C PRO A 236 11.91 5.14 -25.72
N ILE A 237 11.17 4.04 -25.59
CA ILE A 237 10.99 3.34 -24.31
C ILE A 237 12.13 2.34 -24.11
N SER A 238 12.89 2.51 -23.03
CA SER A 238 13.90 1.52 -22.64
C SER A 238 13.25 0.25 -22.09
N GLN A 239 13.95 -0.88 -22.14
CA GLN A 239 13.45 -2.13 -21.56
C GLN A 239 13.12 -1.99 -20.06
N GLN A 240 13.94 -1.24 -19.31
CA GLN A 240 13.68 -0.95 -17.90
C GLN A 240 12.39 -0.14 -17.70
N LEU A 241 12.18 0.90 -18.51
CA LEU A 241 10.95 1.70 -18.44
C LEU A 241 9.73 0.86 -18.84
N GLN A 242 9.87 -0.03 -19.82
CA GLN A 242 8.82 -0.97 -20.21
C GLN A 242 8.43 -1.89 -19.04
N GLY A 243 9.41 -2.46 -18.32
CA GLY A 243 9.15 -3.28 -17.13
C GLY A 243 8.41 -2.52 -16.02
N GLN A 244 8.75 -1.25 -15.80
CA GLN A 244 8.05 -0.38 -14.86
C GLN A 244 6.61 -0.10 -15.30
N ILE A 245 6.38 0.17 -16.59
CA ILE A 245 5.03 0.37 -17.15
C ILE A 245 4.19 -0.89 -16.93
N GLU A 246 4.71 -2.06 -17.28
CA GLU A 246 4.00 -3.33 -17.12
C GLU A 246 3.71 -3.65 -15.64
N THR A 247 4.66 -3.36 -14.73
CA THR A 247 4.42 -3.50 -13.28
C THR A 247 3.29 -2.60 -12.79
N ARG A 248 3.26 -1.33 -13.24
CA ARG A 248 2.17 -0.40 -12.89
C ARG A 248 0.82 -0.86 -13.43
N LYS A 249 0.78 -1.32 -14.68
CA LYS A 249 -0.45 -1.85 -15.31
C LYS A 249 -0.96 -3.09 -14.56
N ARG A 250 -0.10 -4.05 -14.27
CA ARG A 250 -0.45 -5.27 -13.52
C ARG A 250 -1.00 -4.95 -12.13
N CYS A 251 -0.35 -4.03 -11.43
CA CYS A 251 -0.81 -3.59 -10.12
C CYS A 251 -2.18 -2.92 -10.18
N TRP A 252 -2.43 -2.05 -11.17
CA TRP A 252 -3.74 -1.43 -11.40
C TRP A 252 -4.84 -2.46 -11.71
N TRP A 253 -4.59 -3.37 -12.65
CA TRP A 253 -5.59 -4.36 -13.04
C TRP A 253 -5.88 -5.36 -11.92
N ALA A 254 -4.88 -5.74 -11.12
CA ALA A 254 -5.08 -6.61 -9.97
C ALA A 254 -5.91 -5.94 -8.85
N ILE A 255 -5.71 -4.63 -8.59
CA ILE A 255 -6.56 -3.91 -7.63
C ILE A 255 -7.98 -3.69 -8.17
N TYR A 256 -8.11 -3.44 -9.48
CA TYR A 256 -9.42 -3.33 -10.14
C TYR A 256 -10.21 -4.63 -9.96
N GLU A 257 -9.60 -5.77 -10.28
CA GLU A 257 -10.25 -7.08 -10.18
C GLU A 257 -10.76 -7.37 -8.77
N ILE A 258 -9.91 -7.22 -7.75
CA ILE A 258 -10.29 -7.57 -6.37
C ILE A 258 -11.35 -6.62 -5.80
N GLU A 259 -11.30 -5.33 -6.15
CA GLU A 259 -12.34 -4.34 -5.81
C GLU A 259 -13.69 -4.75 -6.41
N THR A 260 -13.71 -5.00 -7.72
CA THR A 260 -14.92 -5.45 -8.42
C THR A 260 -15.45 -6.75 -7.83
N PHE A 261 -14.57 -7.72 -7.55
CA PHE A 261 -14.96 -9.00 -6.98
C PHE A 261 -15.57 -8.84 -5.60
N CYS A 262 -15.01 -8.00 -4.74
CA CYS A 262 -15.56 -7.73 -3.41
C CYS A 262 -16.92 -7.01 -3.50
N SER A 263 -17.06 -6.02 -4.39
CA SER A 263 -18.33 -5.32 -4.62
C SER A 263 -19.43 -6.27 -5.09
N ILE A 264 -19.13 -7.14 -6.06
CA ILE A 264 -20.10 -8.10 -6.59
C ILE A 264 -20.44 -9.19 -5.56
N SER A 265 -19.44 -9.75 -4.89
CA SER A 265 -19.62 -10.89 -3.98
C SER A 265 -20.36 -10.52 -2.69
N TYR A 266 -20.18 -9.29 -2.21
CA TYR A 266 -20.70 -8.87 -0.91
C TYR A 266 -21.67 -7.68 -0.97
N GLY A 267 -21.96 -7.17 -2.17
CA GLY A 267 -22.87 -6.05 -2.38
C GLY A 267 -22.31 -4.70 -1.91
N TYR A 268 -20.98 -4.57 -1.79
CA TYR A 268 -20.37 -3.29 -1.44
C TYR A 268 -20.36 -2.31 -2.62
N PRO A 269 -20.46 -0.99 -2.38
CA PRO A 269 -20.34 0.01 -3.45
C PRO A 269 -19.00 -0.09 -4.17
N HIS A 270 -18.98 0.07 -5.50
CA HIS A 270 -17.74 0.03 -6.28
C HIS A 270 -16.94 1.34 -6.15
N GLY A 271 -15.66 1.25 -5.79
CA GLY A 271 -14.79 2.42 -5.60
C GLY A 271 -14.12 2.97 -6.86
N ILE A 272 -14.35 2.36 -8.03
CA ILE A 272 -13.72 2.75 -9.30
C ILE A 272 -14.77 3.34 -10.24
N VAL A 273 -14.42 4.50 -10.81
CA VAL A 273 -15.17 5.17 -11.86
C VAL A 273 -14.38 5.00 -13.17
N ASP A 274 -14.93 4.25 -14.12
CA ASP A 274 -14.21 3.88 -15.34
C ASP A 274 -13.81 5.10 -16.19
N THR A 275 -14.59 6.18 -16.17
CA THR A 275 -14.29 7.42 -16.91
C THR A 275 -13.00 8.11 -16.45
N ASP A 276 -12.54 7.83 -15.23
CA ASP A 276 -11.30 8.41 -14.69
C ASP A 276 -10.06 7.58 -15.08
N CYS A 277 -10.26 6.38 -15.64
CA CYS A 277 -9.23 5.40 -15.89
C CYS A 277 -8.84 5.37 -17.37
N ASN A 278 -7.55 5.35 -17.68
CA ASN A 278 -7.06 5.22 -19.06
C ASN A 278 -5.84 4.30 -19.19
N VAL A 279 -5.76 3.28 -18.33
CA VAL A 279 -4.73 2.25 -18.38
C VAL A 279 -5.00 1.28 -19.53
N GLU A 280 -3.96 0.98 -20.30
CA GLU A 280 -4.05 -0.03 -21.36
C GLU A 280 -4.21 -1.44 -20.78
N LEU A 281 -4.83 -2.34 -21.55
CA LEU A 281 -4.95 -3.76 -21.18
C LEU A 281 -3.57 -4.43 -21.07
N LEU A 282 -3.49 -5.47 -20.24
CA LEU A 282 -2.30 -6.33 -20.18
C LEU A 282 -2.13 -7.05 -21.51
N ASN A 283 -0.89 -7.13 -22.01
CA ASN A 283 -0.60 -7.90 -23.21
C ASN A 283 -0.46 -9.39 -22.85
N PRO A 284 -1.37 -10.27 -23.29
CA PRO A 284 -1.30 -11.71 -22.99
C PRO A 284 -0.10 -12.41 -23.66
N LEU A 285 0.49 -11.79 -24.69
CA LEU A 285 1.62 -12.32 -25.47
C LEU A 285 2.96 -11.72 -25.06
N ALA A 286 3.00 -10.85 -24.04
CA ALA A 286 4.26 -10.34 -23.51
C ALA A 286 4.97 -11.45 -22.69
N THR A 287 5.50 -12.45 -23.40
CA THR A 287 6.50 -13.37 -22.84
C THR A 287 7.69 -12.54 -22.37
N SER A 288 8.11 -12.77 -21.13
CA SER A 288 9.43 -12.36 -20.62
C SER A 288 10.49 -12.81 -21.63
N GLY A 289 11.01 -11.87 -22.43
CA GLY A 289 12.13 -12.07 -23.35
C GLY A 289 12.01 -13.28 -24.29
N GLY A 290 11.36 -13.12 -25.44
CA GLY A 290 11.77 -13.72 -26.72
C GLY A 290 11.96 -15.24 -26.82
N GLN A 291 11.44 -16.07 -25.91
CA GLN A 291 11.48 -17.52 -26.08
C GLN A 291 10.20 -18.00 -26.77
N PRO A 292 10.29 -18.64 -27.95
CA PRO A 292 9.11 -19.21 -28.59
C PRO A 292 8.61 -20.42 -27.78
N PRO A 293 7.31 -20.73 -27.87
CA PRO A 293 6.75 -21.87 -27.16
C PRO A 293 7.37 -23.19 -27.66
N PRO A 294 7.40 -24.24 -26.81
CA PRO A 294 7.87 -25.57 -27.18
C PRO A 294 7.02 -26.22 -28.28
#